data_AF-A0A1F5A4P7-F1
#
_entry.id   AF-A0A1F5A4P7-F1
#
_cell.length_a   1.000
_cell.length_b   1.000
_cell.length_c   1.000
_cell.angle_alpha   90.00
_cell.angle_beta   90.00
_cell.angle_gamma   90.00
#
_symmetry.space_group_name_H-M   'P 1'
#
loop_
_entity.id
_entity.type
_entity.pdbx_description
1 polymer ?
#
loop_
_entity_poly.entity_id
_entity_poly.type
_entity_poly.pdbx_seq_one_letter_code
_entity_poly.pdbx_strand_id
1 'polypeptide(L)'
;MDIQDELRVHLKSVTLIATAIIASLVIYLGLVEVLRAVYKPFRGFVTFANIPQLRYAVFGAAVAVIVLIRILRPRLLRKAPGEDAKTALHRLQRAAIVTMVLGEIPGILGLGLFLLSGYNIDFYVLLFASLLLVFMYFPRRSAWEEWLQD
;
A
#
# COMPACT_ATOMS: atom_id res chain seq x y z
N MET A 1 27.43 2.19 17.67
CA MET A 1 26.77 1.10 16.91
C MET A 1 27.13 1.33 15.45
N ASP A 2 27.54 0.30 14.73
CA ASP A 2 27.93 0.46 13.31
C ASP A 2 26.71 0.90 12.48
N ILE A 3 26.91 1.78 11.49
CA ILE A 3 25.84 2.26 10.60
C ILE A 3 25.19 1.08 9.86
N GLN A 4 25.95 0.03 9.59
CA GLN A 4 25.47 -1.22 9.00
C GLN A 4 24.47 -1.97 9.90
N ASP A 5 24.68 -1.94 11.22
CA ASP A 5 23.78 -2.56 12.18
C ASP A 5 22.49 -1.74 12.32
N GLU A 6 22.58 -0.41 12.35
CA GLU A 6 21.41 0.47 12.33
C GLU A 6 20.58 0.24 11.05
N LEU A 7 21.21 0.26 9.87
CA LEU A 7 20.54 -0.03 8.59
C LEU A 7 19.77 -1.35 8.62
N ARG A 8 20.39 -2.41 9.14
CA ARG A 8 19.77 -3.74 9.24
C ARG A 8 18.56 -3.74 10.16
N VAL A 9 18.63 -3.04 11.30
CA VAL A 9 17.51 -2.92 12.24
C VAL A 9 16.35 -2.19 11.59
N HIS A 10 16.58 -1.02 11.00
CA HIS A 10 15.55 -0.23 10.34
C HIS A 10 14.91 -0.98 9.17
N LEU A 11 15.71 -1.66 8.35
CA LEU A 11 15.22 -2.44 7.22
C LEU A 11 14.36 -3.63 7.67
N LYS A 12 14.76 -4.34 8.73
CA LYS A 12 13.95 -5.43 9.30
C LYS A 12 12.57 -4.94 9.74
N SER A 13 12.51 -3.79 10.42
CA SER A 13 11.23 -3.21 10.85
C SER A 13 10.34 -2.86 9.65
N VAL A 14 10.87 -2.22 8.62
CA VAL A 14 10.08 -1.87 7.42
C VAL A 14 9.66 -3.13 6.64
N THR A 15 10.53 -4.12 6.54
CA THR A 15 10.23 -5.40 5.87
C THR A 15 9.12 -6.17 6.60
N LEU A 16 9.10 -6.11 7.93
CA LEU A 16 8.03 -6.70 8.74
C LEU A 16 6.68 -6.03 8.45
N ILE A 17 6.66 -4.69 8.38
CA ILE A 17 5.46 -3.93 7.99
C ILE A 17 5.03 -4.27 6.57
N ALA A 18 5.97 -4.32 5.62
CA ALA A 18 5.69 -4.67 4.23
C ALA A 18 5.05 -6.06 4.11
N THR A 19 5.60 -7.04 4.83
CA THR A 19 5.07 -8.40 4.87
C THR A 19 3.69 -8.45 5.51
N ALA A 20 3.45 -7.65 6.57
CA ALA A 20 2.13 -7.56 7.21
C ALA A 20 1.07 -6.97 6.25
N ILE A 21 1.42 -5.97 5.45
CA ILE A 21 0.55 -5.40 4.41
C ILE A 21 0.28 -6.44 3.30
N ILE A 22 1.28 -7.20 2.87
CA ILE A 22 1.05 -8.27 1.89
C ILE A 22 0.10 -9.33 2.47
N ALA A 23 0.30 -9.70 3.74
CA ALA A 23 -0.58 -10.64 4.43
C ALA A 23 -2.02 -10.11 4.57
N SER A 24 -2.22 -8.81 4.86
CA SER A 24 -3.56 -8.22 4.90
C SER A 24 -4.27 -8.29 3.55
N LEU A 25 -3.57 -8.01 2.45
CA LEU A 25 -4.11 -8.14 1.10
C LEU A 25 -4.52 -9.59 0.76
N VAL A 26 -3.74 -10.58 1.21
CA VAL A 26 -4.10 -12.00 1.09
C VAL A 26 -5.34 -12.33 1.93
N ILE A 27 -5.44 -11.80 3.15
CA ILE A 27 -6.62 -11.96 4.00
C ILE A 27 -7.85 -11.35 3.32
N TYR A 28 -7.74 -10.17 2.70
CA TYR A 28 -8.84 -9.56 1.95
C TYR A 28 -9.30 -10.45 0.81
N LEU A 29 -8.36 -11.02 0.04
CA LEU A 29 -8.67 -11.99 -1.02
C LEU A 29 -9.41 -13.20 -0.46
N GLY A 30 -8.90 -13.82 0.61
CA GLY A 30 -9.52 -14.96 1.26
C GLY A 30 -10.94 -14.65 1.75
N LEU A 31 -11.15 -13.48 2.35
CA LEU A 31 -12.47 -13.02 2.80
C LEU A 31 -13.45 -12.91 1.63
N VAL A 32 -13.06 -12.28 0.53
CA VAL A 32 -13.90 -12.15 -0.67
C VAL A 32 -14.25 -13.52 -1.26
N GLU A 33 -13.28 -14.42 -1.37
CA GLU A 33 -13.49 -15.77 -1.88
C GLU A 33 -14.45 -16.60 -1.01
N VAL A 34 -14.30 -16.52 0.32
CA VAL A 34 -15.19 -17.20 1.27
C VAL A 34 -16.62 -16.64 1.17
N LEU A 35 -16.78 -15.33 1.17
CA LEU A 35 -18.11 -14.70 1.04
C LEU A 35 -18.78 -15.09 -0.28
N ARG A 36 -18.01 -15.09 -1.37
CA ARG A 36 -18.50 -15.50 -2.69
C ARG A 36 -18.83 -16.99 -2.73
N ALA A 37 -18.13 -17.84 -1.97
CA ALA A 37 -18.43 -19.27 -1.91
C ALA A 37 -19.72 -19.56 -1.12
N VAL A 38 -19.93 -18.85 0.00
CA VAL A 38 -21.05 -19.10 0.92
C VAL A 38 -22.36 -18.46 0.44
N TYR A 39 -22.34 -17.24 -0.11
CA TYR A 39 -23.55 -16.44 -0.36
C TYR A 39 -23.95 -16.32 -1.85
N LYS A 40 -23.70 -17.33 -2.69
CA LYS A 40 -23.93 -17.24 -4.15
C LYS A 40 -25.39 -16.95 -4.53
N PRO A 41 -25.70 -15.91 -5.35
CA PRO A 41 -24.83 -14.81 -5.77
C PRO A 41 -24.75 -13.71 -4.69
N PHE A 42 -23.54 -13.34 -4.28
CA PHE A 42 -23.34 -12.25 -3.33
C PHE A 42 -23.60 -10.92 -4.04
N ARG A 43 -24.66 -10.21 -3.63
CA ARG A 43 -25.09 -8.93 -4.24
C ARG A 43 -24.66 -7.70 -3.44
N GLY A 44 -23.73 -7.89 -2.50
CA GLY A 44 -23.38 -6.87 -1.51
C GLY A 44 -24.36 -6.81 -0.34
N PHE A 45 -23.99 -6.09 0.71
CA PHE A 45 -24.82 -5.88 1.90
C PHE A 45 -25.81 -4.73 1.76
N VAL A 46 -25.65 -3.88 0.74
CA VAL A 46 -26.45 -2.65 0.60
C VAL A 46 -26.94 -2.49 -0.84
N THR A 47 -28.23 -2.22 -0.99
CA THR A 47 -28.83 -1.90 -2.29
C THR A 47 -28.65 -0.40 -2.58
N PHE A 48 -27.61 -0.03 -3.31
CA PHE A 48 -27.41 1.35 -3.75
C PHE A 48 -28.18 1.64 -5.05
N ALA A 49 -28.91 2.75 -5.10
CA ALA A 49 -29.52 3.24 -6.34
C ALA A 49 -28.46 3.73 -7.36
N ASN A 50 -27.31 4.22 -6.87
CA ASN A 50 -26.28 4.89 -7.68
C ASN A 50 -24.93 4.17 -7.66
N ILE A 51 -24.94 2.86 -7.87
CA ILE A 51 -23.75 2.01 -7.96
C ILE A 51 -22.63 2.61 -8.87
N PRO A 52 -22.92 3.15 -10.07
CA PRO A 52 -21.86 3.66 -10.95
C PRO A 52 -21.09 4.85 -10.35
N GLN A 53 -21.78 5.75 -9.64
CA GLN A 53 -21.17 6.94 -9.03
C GLN A 53 -20.20 6.54 -7.92
N LEU A 54 -20.58 5.56 -7.10
CA LEU A 54 -19.71 5.01 -6.05
C LEU A 54 -18.46 4.36 -6.67
N ARG A 55 -18.61 3.60 -7.76
CA ARG A 55 -17.46 3.01 -8.47
C ARG A 55 -16.50 4.10 -8.95
N TYR A 56 -16.99 5.14 -9.62
CA TYR A 56 -16.14 6.24 -10.07
C TYR A 56 -15.45 6.97 -8.91
N ALA A 57 -16.14 7.18 -7.80
CA ALA A 57 -15.54 7.79 -6.61
C ALA A 57 -14.41 6.92 -6.04
N VAL A 58 -14.62 5.60 -5.94
CA VAL A 58 -13.63 4.64 -5.43
C VAL A 58 -12.42 4.55 -6.36
N PHE A 59 -12.62 4.40 -7.67
CA PHE A 59 -11.53 4.38 -8.64
C PHE A 59 -10.80 5.73 -8.70
N GLY A 60 -11.53 6.84 -8.63
CA GLY A 60 -10.95 8.18 -8.53
C GLY A 60 -10.08 8.34 -7.28
N ALA A 61 -10.53 7.83 -6.13
CA ALA A 61 -9.75 7.84 -4.90
C ALA A 61 -8.49 6.96 -5.01
N ALA A 62 -8.57 5.79 -5.64
CA ALA A 62 -7.40 4.94 -5.88
C ALA A 62 -6.37 5.64 -6.78
N VAL A 63 -6.81 6.32 -7.85
CA VAL A 63 -5.92 7.14 -8.70
C VAL A 63 -5.32 8.30 -7.91
N ALA A 64 -6.11 8.98 -7.09
CA ALA A 64 -5.63 10.06 -6.23
C ALA A 64 -4.53 9.59 -5.26
N VAL A 65 -4.64 8.37 -4.72
CA VAL A 65 -3.60 7.75 -3.89
C VAL A 65 -2.31 7.53 -4.68
N ILE A 66 -2.39 7.03 -5.92
CA ILE A 66 -1.21 6.84 -6.77
C ILE A 66 -0.51 8.19 -7.03
N VAL A 67 -1.28 9.22 -7.37
CA VAL A 67 -0.77 10.59 -7.57
C VAL A 67 -0.16 11.13 -6.28
N LEU A 68 -0.80 10.90 -5.14
CA LEU A 68 -0.31 11.33 -3.83
C LEU A 68 1.04 10.68 -3.50
N ILE A 69 1.19 9.37 -3.71
CA ILE A 69 2.47 8.67 -3.53
C ILE A 69 3.55 9.27 -4.43
N ARG A 70 3.21 9.55 -5.70
CA ARG A 70 4.14 10.12 -6.69
C ARG A 70 4.66 11.51 -6.29
N ILE A 71 3.84 12.31 -5.60
CA ILE A 71 4.18 13.65 -5.11
C ILE A 71 4.90 13.59 -3.75
N LEU A 72 4.42 12.76 -2.83
CA LEU A 72 4.96 12.67 -1.48
C LEU A 72 6.33 12.02 -1.45
N ARG A 73 6.56 10.93 -2.20
CA ARG A 73 7.83 10.19 -2.18
C ARG A 73 9.07 11.07 -2.37
N PRO A 74 9.19 11.88 -3.44
CA PRO A 74 10.37 12.73 -3.62
C PRO A 74 10.50 13.80 -2.53
N ARG A 75 9.37 14.29 -1.98
CA ARG A 75 9.39 15.25 -0.88
C ARG A 75 9.86 14.63 0.43
N LEU A 76 9.43 13.40 0.71
CA LEU A 76 9.83 12.63 1.89
C LEU A 76 11.29 12.18 1.83
N LEU A 77 11.84 11.99 0.63
CA LEU A 77 13.23 11.59 0.41
C LEU A 77 14.20 12.76 0.16
N ARG A 78 13.73 14.01 0.21
CA ARG A 78 14.60 15.18 -0.01
C ARG A 78 15.59 15.30 1.16
N LYS A 79 16.90 15.25 0.89
CA LYS A 79 17.96 15.40 1.90
C LYS A 79 18.05 16.86 2.38
N ALA A 80 18.33 17.05 3.66
CA ALA A 80 18.69 18.36 4.19
C ALA A 80 20.22 18.58 4.06
N PRO A 81 20.69 19.82 3.82
CA PRO A 81 22.13 20.09 3.78
C PRO A 81 22.75 19.81 5.16
N GLY A 82 23.78 18.96 5.21
CA GLY A 82 24.47 18.60 6.47
C GLY A 82 23.74 17.58 7.34
N GLU A 83 22.80 16.82 6.78
CA GLU A 83 22.03 15.81 7.51
C GLU A 83 22.91 14.62 7.94
N ASP A 84 22.85 14.27 9.23
CA ASP A 84 23.53 13.10 9.80
C ASP A 84 22.95 11.79 9.23
N ALA A 85 23.82 10.78 9.07
CA ALA A 85 23.47 9.48 8.48
C ALA A 85 22.31 8.79 9.20
N LYS A 86 22.22 8.95 10.52
CA LYS A 86 21.13 8.41 11.34
C LYS A 86 19.79 9.07 11.05
N THR A 87 19.79 10.38 10.85
CA THR A 87 18.57 11.15 10.53
C THR A 87 18.08 10.83 9.13
N ALA A 88 19.01 10.67 8.18
CA ALA A 88 18.73 10.21 6.83
C ALA A 88 18.07 8.81 6.82
N LEU A 89 18.56 7.88 7.65
CA LEU A 89 18.00 6.53 7.77
C LEU A 89 16.58 6.52 8.36
N HIS A 90 16.32 7.30 9.42
CA HIS A 90 14.97 7.46 9.97
C HIS A 90 14.00 8.05 8.94
N ARG A 91 14.45 9.01 8.12
CA ARG A 91 13.65 9.60 7.04
C ARG A 91 13.32 8.57 5.97
N LEU A 92 14.30 7.76 5.56
CA LEU A 92 14.13 6.70 4.57
C LEU A 92 13.13 5.63 5.06
N GLN A 93 13.25 5.22 6.33
CA GLN A 93 12.28 4.35 6.98
C GLN A 93 10.87 4.94 6.94
N ARG A 94 10.71 6.20 7.36
CA ARG A 94 9.40 6.87 7.38
C ARG A 94 8.80 6.96 5.98
N ALA A 95 9.61 7.33 4.98
CA ALA A 95 9.18 7.40 3.59
C ALA A 95 8.71 6.04 3.06
N ALA A 96 9.46 4.96 3.34
CA ALA A 96 9.08 3.61 2.95
C ALA A 96 7.77 3.16 3.61
N ILE A 97 7.62 3.35 4.92
CA ILE A 97 6.39 2.99 5.65
C ILE A 97 5.19 3.76 5.07
N VAL A 98 5.30 5.09 4.93
CA VAL A 98 4.20 5.92 4.41
C VAL A 98 3.80 5.49 2.99
N THR A 99 4.76 5.25 2.11
CA THR A 99 4.46 4.85 0.73
C THR A 99 3.84 3.45 0.64
N MET A 100 4.26 2.50 1.47
CA MET A 100 3.64 1.18 1.54
C MET A 100 2.22 1.21 2.09
N VAL A 101 1.98 1.95 3.18
CA VAL A 101 0.64 2.11 3.77
C VAL A 101 -0.31 2.77 2.77
N LEU A 102 0.15 3.81 2.06
CA LEU A 102 -0.64 4.40 0.97
C LEU A 102 -0.91 3.38 -0.15
N GLY A 103 0.06 2.51 -0.45
CA GLY A 103 -0.09 1.43 -1.42
C GLY A 103 -1.16 0.41 -1.07
N GLU A 104 -1.51 0.24 0.21
CA GLU A 104 -2.59 -0.64 0.68
C GLU A 104 -4.00 -0.09 0.40
N ILE A 105 -4.14 1.24 0.33
CA ILE A 105 -5.45 1.92 0.27
C ILE A 105 -6.34 1.43 -0.89
N PRO A 106 -5.85 1.26 -2.14
CA PRO A 106 -6.67 0.71 -3.21
C PRO A 106 -7.28 -0.65 -2.85
N GLY A 107 -6.53 -1.53 -2.19
CA GLY A 107 -7.02 -2.85 -1.76
C GLY A 107 -8.16 -2.74 -0.75
N ILE A 108 -8.04 -1.84 0.22
CA ILE A 108 -9.11 -1.55 1.21
C ILE A 108 -10.35 -0.97 0.53
N LEU A 109 -10.16 -0.03 -0.40
CA LEU A 109 -11.26 0.57 -1.16
C LEU A 109 -11.98 -0.48 -2.03
N GLY A 110 -11.22 -1.37 -2.66
CA GLY A 110 -11.77 -2.48 -3.44
C GLY A 110 -12.56 -3.44 -2.57
N LEU A 111 -12.06 -3.76 -1.37
CA LEU A 111 -12.77 -4.61 -0.42
C LEU A 111 -14.09 -3.95 -0.03
N GLY A 112 -14.08 -2.67 0.34
CA GLY A 112 -15.29 -1.92 0.66
C GLY A 112 -16.29 -1.94 -0.50
N LEU A 113 -15.84 -1.69 -1.73
CA LEU A 113 -16.70 -1.70 -2.91
C LEU A 113 -17.32 -3.09 -3.14
N PHE A 114 -16.56 -4.18 -2.97
CA PHE A 114 -17.09 -5.54 -3.06
C PHE A 114 -18.14 -5.82 -1.98
N LEU A 115 -17.86 -5.50 -0.71
CA LEU A 115 -18.81 -5.74 0.38
C LEU A 115 -20.12 -4.95 0.16
N LEU A 116 -20.05 -3.78 -0.45
CA LEU A 116 -21.19 -2.92 -0.72
C LEU A 116 -22.00 -3.33 -1.96
N SER A 117 -21.33 -3.75 -3.05
CA SER A 117 -21.98 -3.93 -4.36
C SER A 117 -21.96 -5.35 -4.92
N GLY A 118 -21.14 -6.24 -4.33
CA GLY A 118 -20.91 -7.60 -4.82
C GLY A 118 -20.04 -7.72 -6.07
N TYR A 119 -19.51 -6.61 -6.62
CA TYR A 119 -18.68 -6.67 -7.84
C TYR A 119 -17.26 -7.15 -7.56
N ASN A 120 -17.05 -8.45 -7.79
CA ASN A 120 -15.75 -9.10 -7.60
C ASN A 120 -14.63 -8.52 -8.51
N ILE A 121 -14.96 -8.18 -9.75
CA ILE A 121 -13.97 -7.70 -10.73
C ILE A 121 -13.30 -6.42 -10.24
N ASP A 122 -14.08 -5.48 -9.73
CA ASP A 122 -13.56 -4.20 -9.24
C ASP A 122 -12.61 -4.41 -8.06
N PHE A 123 -12.95 -5.34 -7.15
CA PHE A 123 -12.06 -5.73 -6.07
C PHE A 123 -10.73 -6.28 -6.58
N TYR A 124 -10.74 -7.22 -7.54
CA TYR A 124 -9.47 -7.78 -8.05
C TYR A 124 -8.60 -6.74 -8.74
N VAL A 125 -9.19 -5.80 -9.49
CA VAL A 125 -8.44 -4.71 -10.13
C VAL A 125 -7.74 -3.84 -9.08
N LEU A 126 -8.46 -3.46 -8.03
CA LEU A 126 -7.93 -2.59 -6.97
C LEU A 126 -6.96 -3.33 -6.04
N LEU A 127 -7.20 -4.61 -5.77
CA LEU A 127 -6.27 -5.49 -5.07
C LEU A 127 -4.97 -5.63 -5.84
N PHE A 128 -5.05 -5.86 -7.15
CA PHE A 128 -3.86 -5.94 -8.01
C PHE A 128 -3.09 -4.63 -8.05
N ALA A 129 -3.78 -3.49 -8.15
CA ALA A 129 -3.15 -2.17 -8.07
C ALA A 129 -2.41 -1.98 -6.74
N SER A 130 -3.03 -2.39 -5.63
CA SER A 130 -2.41 -2.34 -4.30
C SER A 130 -1.16 -3.23 -4.19
N LEU A 131 -1.25 -4.48 -4.66
CA LEU A 131 -0.11 -5.41 -4.71
C LEU A 131 1.04 -4.84 -5.55
N LEU A 132 0.74 -4.25 -6.71
CA LEU A 132 1.73 -3.63 -7.58
C LEU A 132 2.42 -2.46 -6.89
N LEU A 133 1.68 -1.58 -6.20
CA LEU A 133 2.27 -0.47 -5.45
C LEU A 133 3.17 -0.97 -4.31
N VAL A 134 2.70 -1.92 -3.52
CA VAL A 134 3.48 -2.51 -2.42
C VAL A 134 4.75 -3.18 -2.95
N PHE A 135 4.64 -3.90 -4.07
CA PHE A 135 5.79 -4.54 -4.73
C PHE A 135 6.80 -3.52 -5.26
N MET A 136 6.33 -2.44 -5.89
CA MET A 136 7.19 -1.40 -6.45
C MET A 136 7.93 -0.60 -5.37
N TYR A 137 7.30 -0.40 -4.21
CA TYR A 137 7.88 0.36 -3.09
C TYR A 137 8.45 -0.52 -1.98
N PHE A 138 8.57 -1.82 -2.20
CA PHE A 138 9.12 -2.75 -1.22
C PHE A 138 10.53 -2.32 -0.76
N PRO A 139 10.83 -2.34 0.55
CA PRO A 139 12.15 -1.93 1.06
C PRO A 139 13.24 -2.90 0.57
N ARG A 140 14.11 -2.42 -0.31
CA ARG A 140 15.27 -3.17 -0.81
C ARG A 140 16.54 -2.59 -0.22
N ARG A 141 17.39 -3.47 0.33
CA ARG A 141 18.66 -3.08 0.97
C ARG A 141 19.57 -2.31 -0.01
N SER A 142 19.72 -2.82 -1.23
CA SER A 142 20.55 -2.18 -2.26
C SER A 142 20.13 -0.74 -2.57
N ALA A 143 18.82 -0.50 -2.71
CA ALA A 143 18.30 0.84 -2.99
C ALA A 143 18.51 1.82 -1.81
N TRP A 144 18.60 1.31 -0.58
CA TRP A 144 18.86 2.14 0.60
C TRP A 144 20.34 2.46 0.76
N GLU A 145 21.21 1.50 0.48
CA GLU A 145 22.66 1.69 0.48
C GLU A 145 23.08 2.68 -0.61
N GLU A 146 22.55 2.54 -1.83
CA GLU A 146 22.78 3.47 -2.95
C GLU A 146 22.33 4.89 -2.60
N TRP A 147 21.12 5.05 -2.05
CA TRP A 147 20.62 6.37 -1.63
C TRP A 147 21.43 6.99 -0.49
N LEU A 148 22.07 6.20 0.38
CA LEU A 148 22.94 6.72 1.45
C LEU A 148 24.33 7.12 0.96
N GLN A 149 24.78 6.56 -0.17
CA GLN A 149 26.08 6.87 -0.79
C GLN A 149 26.03 8.10 -1.71
N ASP A 150 24.88 8.39 -2.32
CA ASP A 150 24.59 9.62 -3.09
C ASP A 150 24.53 10.89 -2.23
#